data_AF-A0A835G7L7-F1
#
_entry.id   AF-A0A835G7L7-F1
#
_cell.length_a   1.000
_cell.length_b   1.000
_cell.length_c   1.000
_cell.angle_alpha   90.00
_cell.angle_beta   90.00
_cell.angle_gamma   90.00
#
_symmetry.space_group_name_H-M   'P 1'
#
loop_
_entity.id
_entity.type
_entity.pdbx_description
1 polymer ?
#
loop_
_entity_poly.entity_id
_entity_poly.type
_entity_poly.pdbx_seq_one_letter_code
_entity_poly.pdbx_strand_id
1 'polypeptide(L)'
;MVDECWVKFQYRVKKVEHDAQRAAMFSGDSHHKFLLGHMISEDYLKRCDKATRGCGLSCETTPRVRRWRRLALDEIHRVRDDIPFTRRSYRDLVSHARRKLNHLKKQIIVRSKDAMEDYKYCITRRRLR
;
A
#
# COMPACT_ATOMS: atom_id res chain seq x y z
N MET A 1 8.73 -0.76 45.56
CA MET A 1 7.32 -0.89 45.10
C MET A 1 7.22 -0.26 43.72
N VAL A 2 6.82 -1.05 42.72
CA VAL A 2 6.63 -0.55 41.35
C VAL A 2 5.39 0.34 41.31
N ASP A 3 5.48 1.53 40.71
CA ASP A 3 4.35 2.43 40.56
C ASP A 3 3.36 1.87 39.52
N GLU A 4 2.28 1.25 39.99
CA GLU A 4 1.25 0.62 39.16
C GLU A 4 0.60 1.63 38.19
N CYS A 5 0.45 2.89 38.60
CA CYS A 5 -0.04 3.96 37.74
C CYS A 5 0.91 4.18 36.55
N TRP A 6 2.22 4.22 36.82
CA TRP A 6 3.25 4.41 35.81
C TRP A 6 3.36 3.21 34.86
N VAL A 7 3.30 1.98 35.38
CA VAL A 7 3.32 0.76 34.55
C VAL A 7 2.12 0.72 33.60
N LYS A 8 0.92 1.04 34.09
CA LYS A 8 -0.29 1.08 33.27
C LYS A 8 -0.22 2.14 32.17
N PHE A 9 0.33 3.32 32.50
CA PHE A 9 0.56 4.38 31.52
C PHE A 9 1.56 3.94 30.44
N GLN A 10 2.72 3.41 30.83
CA GLN A 10 3.76 2.90 29.93
C GLN A 10 3.21 1.83 28.98
N TYR A 11 2.42 0.88 29.51
CA TYR A 11 1.78 -0.14 28.68
C TYR A 11 0.85 0.47 27.62
N ARG A 12 0.03 1.45 27.99
CA ARG A 12 -0.89 2.10 27.06
C ARG A 12 -0.17 2.88 25.96
N VAL A 13 0.88 3.61 26.31
CA VAL A 13 1.71 4.34 25.33
C VAL A 13 2.34 3.36 24.35
N LYS A 14 2.98 2.29 24.84
CA LYS A 14 3.57 1.25 23.99
C LYS A 14 2.54 0.58 23.08
N LYS A 15 1.32 0.36 23.57
CA LYS A 15 0.22 -0.19 22.75
C LYS A 15 -0.18 0.76 21.63
N VAL A 16 -0.29 2.06 21.92
CA VAL A 16 -0.60 3.10 20.90
C VAL A 16 0.49 3.14 19.82
N GLU A 17 1.76 3.09 20.21
CA GLU A 17 2.90 3.05 19.30
C GLU A 17 2.89 1.79 18.42
N HIS A 18 2.73 0.61 19.03
CA HIS A 18 2.66 -0.66 18.31
C HIS A 18 1.51 -0.70 17.29
N ASP A 19 0.32 -0.24 17.69
CA ASP A 19 -0.85 -0.19 16.80
C ASP A 19 -0.60 0.75 15.60
N ALA A 20 0.05 1.90 15.84
CA ALA A 20 0.41 2.85 14.79
C ALA A 20 1.43 2.26 13.81
N GLN A 21 2.47 1.61 14.32
CA GLN A 21 3.50 0.95 13.50
C GLN A 21 2.88 -0.17 12.65
N ARG A 22 2.02 -1.00 13.22
CA ARG A 22 1.34 -2.08 12.51
C ARG A 22 0.47 -1.56 11.38
N ALA A 23 -0.24 -0.46 11.60
CA ALA A 23 -1.06 0.16 10.56
C ALA A 23 -0.22 0.76 9.42
N ALA A 24 0.93 1.36 9.73
CA ALA A 24 1.86 1.87 8.73
C ALA A 24 2.44 0.73 7.87
N MET A 25 2.87 -0.37 8.49
CA MET A 25 3.37 -1.56 7.78
C MET A 25 2.31 -2.15 6.85
N PHE A 26 1.08 -2.34 7.34
CA PHE A 26 -0.02 -2.86 6.52
C PHE A 26 -0.29 -1.97 5.29
N SER A 27 -0.23 -0.64 5.46
CA SER A 27 -0.33 0.29 4.33
C SER A 27 0.79 0.05 3.32
N GLY A 28 2.04 -0.02 3.78
CA GLY A 28 3.21 -0.28 2.93
C GLY A 28 3.09 -1.59 2.14
N ASP A 29 2.73 -2.68 2.80
CA ASP A 29 2.54 -4.00 2.17
C ASP A 29 1.45 -3.97 1.10
N SER A 30 0.35 -3.25 1.36
CA SER A 30 -0.75 -3.12 0.40
C SER A 30 -0.30 -2.37 -0.85
N HIS A 31 0.45 -1.28 -0.70
CA HIS A 31 1.05 -0.57 -1.83
C HIS A 31 2.04 -1.46 -2.59
N HIS A 32 2.92 -2.17 -1.89
CA HIS A 32 3.91 -3.04 -2.51
C HIS A 32 3.27 -4.17 -3.34
N LYS A 33 2.27 -4.88 -2.79
CA LYS A 33 1.53 -5.92 -3.51
C LYS A 33 0.85 -5.38 -4.77
N PHE A 34 0.24 -4.20 -4.68
CA PHE A 34 -0.39 -3.56 -5.83
C PHE A 34 0.64 -3.25 -6.92
N LEU A 35 1.79 -2.67 -6.55
CA LEU A 35 2.84 -2.33 -7.51
C LEU A 35 3.42 -3.60 -8.18
N LEU A 36 3.66 -4.67 -7.42
CA LEU A 36 4.12 -5.94 -7.98
C LEU A 36 3.12 -6.58 -8.95
N GLY A 37 1.82 -6.48 -8.67
CA GLY A 37 0.78 -7.11 -9.49
C GLY A 37 0.40 -6.34 -10.76
N HIS A 38 0.66 -5.02 -10.81
CA HIS A 38 0.09 -4.15 -11.85
C HIS A 38 1.09 -3.19 -12.52
N MET A 39 2.35 -3.10 -12.07
CA MET A 39 3.34 -2.26 -12.75
C MET A 39 3.90 -2.94 -14.00
N ILE A 40 3.13 -2.91 -15.08
CA ILE A 40 3.70 -2.97 -16.43
C ILE A 40 3.94 -1.53 -16.88
N SER A 41 5.20 -1.18 -17.13
CA SER A 41 5.56 0.16 -17.61
C SER A 41 5.09 0.36 -19.04
N GLU A 42 4.52 1.53 -19.35
CA GLU A 42 4.22 1.91 -20.74
C GLU A 42 5.46 1.83 -21.63
N ASP A 43 6.64 2.13 -21.11
CA ASP A 43 7.87 2.04 -21.87
C ASP A 43 8.29 0.60 -22.14
N TYR A 44 7.95 -0.32 -21.24
CA TYR A 44 8.10 -1.76 -21.48
C TYR A 44 7.18 -2.21 -22.62
N LEU A 45 5.90 -1.79 -22.60
CA LEU A 45 4.97 -2.08 -23.69
C LEU A 45 5.42 -1.51 -25.04
N LYS A 46 5.97 -0.29 -25.07
CA LYS A 46 6.54 0.29 -26.30
C LYS A 46 7.70 -0.54 -26.85
N ARG A 47 8.56 -1.07 -25.98
CA ARG A 47 9.67 -1.97 -26.37
C ARG A 47 9.14 -3.30 -26.91
N CYS A 48 8.14 -3.88 -26.23
CA CYS A 48 7.47 -5.09 -26.70
C CYS A 48 6.82 -4.86 -28.07
N ASP A 49 6.03 -3.78 -28.23
CA ASP A 49 5.41 -3.40 -29.50
C ASP A 49 6.44 -3.30 -30.62
N LYS A 50 7.55 -2.59 -30.36
CA LYS A 50 8.67 -2.47 -31.32
C LYS A 50 9.31 -3.82 -31.66
N ALA A 51 9.46 -4.73 -30.70
CA ALA A 51 10.02 -6.06 -30.92
C ALA A 51 9.06 -6.99 -31.68
N THR A 52 7.74 -6.79 -31.54
CA THR A 52 6.72 -7.48 -32.34
C THR A 52 6.57 -6.91 -33.75
N ARG A 53 7.01 -5.67 -34.00
CA ARG A 53 7.14 -5.14 -35.37
C ARG A 53 8.24 -5.89 -36.10
N GLY A 54 7.98 -6.24 -37.36
CA GLY A 54 8.86 -7.12 -38.12
C GLY A 54 10.31 -6.62 -38.24
N CYS A 55 11.25 -7.54 -38.21
CA CYS A 55 12.66 -7.37 -38.55
C CYS A 55 12.97 -7.62 -40.03
N GLY A 56 11.96 -7.93 -40.86
CA GLY A 56 12.07 -7.94 -42.33
C GLY A 56 12.71 -9.19 -42.92
N LEU A 57 12.98 -10.21 -42.10
CA LEU A 57 13.53 -11.49 -42.53
C LEU A 57 12.45 -12.44 -43.08
N SER A 58 12.84 -13.34 -43.98
CA SER A 58 11.92 -14.32 -44.58
C SER A 58 11.29 -15.29 -43.57
N CYS A 59 11.96 -15.55 -42.44
CA CYS A 59 11.43 -16.40 -41.37
C CYS A 59 10.14 -15.84 -40.72
N GLU A 60 9.89 -14.53 -40.88
CA GLU A 60 8.74 -13.83 -40.31
C GLU A 60 7.43 -14.06 -41.04
N THR A 61 7.51 -14.39 -42.33
CA THR A 61 6.33 -14.62 -43.17
C THR A 61 5.76 -16.03 -42.96
N THR A 62 6.47 -16.88 -42.21
CA THR A 62 5.97 -18.21 -41.86
C THR A 62 4.65 -18.10 -41.08
N PRO A 63 3.65 -18.96 -41.38
CA PRO A 63 2.35 -18.90 -40.72
C PRO A 63 2.42 -18.99 -39.19
N ARG A 64 3.38 -19.77 -38.67
CA ARG A 64 3.65 -19.90 -37.24
C ARG A 64 4.07 -18.56 -36.64
N VAL A 65 5.13 -17.93 -37.15
CA VAL A 65 5.64 -16.66 -36.60
C VAL A 65 4.60 -15.54 -36.73
N ARG A 66 3.87 -15.50 -37.85
CA ARG A 66 2.77 -14.54 -38.07
C ARG A 66 1.65 -14.70 -37.04
N ARG A 67 1.27 -15.94 -36.68
CA ARG A 67 0.27 -16.22 -35.63
C ARG A 67 0.77 -15.76 -34.26
N TRP A 68 2.00 -16.09 -33.88
CA TRP A 68 2.57 -15.69 -32.60
C TRP A 68 2.62 -14.16 -32.44
N ARG A 69 2.98 -13.44 -33.49
CA ARG A 69 2.98 -11.97 -33.50
C ARG A 69 1.60 -11.38 -33.29
N ARG A 70 0.59 -11.93 -33.95
CA ARG A 70 -0.79 -11.48 -33.79
C ARG A 70 -1.22 -11.63 -32.32
N LEU A 71 -1.02 -12.81 -31.74
CA LEU A 71 -1.34 -13.06 -30.33
C LEU A 71 -0.58 -12.13 -29.38
N ALA A 72 0.70 -11.87 -29.66
CA ALA A 72 1.50 -10.95 -28.86
C ALA A 72 1.00 -9.50 -28.96
N LEU A 73 0.60 -9.04 -30.15
CA LEU A 73 0.00 -7.70 -30.34
C LEU A 73 -1.37 -7.59 -29.66
N ASP A 74 -2.20 -8.62 -29.75
CA ASP A 74 -3.51 -8.67 -29.07
C ASP A 74 -3.32 -8.54 -27.55
N GLU A 75 -2.33 -9.23 -26.98
CA GLU A 75 -2.00 -9.14 -25.56
C GLU A 75 -1.42 -7.77 -25.18
N ILE A 76 -0.55 -7.18 -26.01
CA ILE A 76 -0.01 -5.82 -25.79
C ILE A 76 -1.15 -4.79 -25.76
N HIS A 77 -2.11 -4.89 -26.67
CA HIS A 77 -3.28 -4.01 -26.70
C HIS A 77 -4.16 -4.21 -25.47
N ARG A 78 -4.45 -5.47 -25.11
CA ARG A 78 -5.21 -5.80 -23.89
C ARG A 78 -4.59 -5.15 -22.65
N VAL A 79 -3.29 -5.31 -22.45
CA VAL A 79 -2.58 -4.71 -21.31
C VAL A 79 -2.60 -3.19 -21.37
N ARG A 80 -2.50 -2.59 -22.56
CA ARG A 80 -2.57 -1.13 -22.74
C ARG A 80 -3.93 -0.57 -22.32
N ASP A 81 -5.01 -1.29 -22.61
CA ASP A 81 -6.37 -0.92 -22.20
C ASP A 81 -6.60 -1.09 -20.69
N ASP A 82 -5.88 -2.02 -20.05
CA ASP A 82 -5.89 -2.23 -18.60
C ASP A 82 -5.12 -1.15 -17.81
N ILE A 83 -4.14 -0.46 -18.43
CA ILE A 83 -3.30 0.55 -17.75
C ILE A 83 -4.13 1.69 -17.11
N PRO A 84 -5.09 2.32 -17.81
CA PRO A 84 -5.94 3.34 -17.20
C PRO A 84 -6.75 2.82 -16.01
N PHE A 85 -7.21 1.56 -16.07
CA PHE A 85 -7.93 0.93 -14.97
C PHE A 85 -7.01 0.75 -13.75
N THR A 86 -5.85 0.12 -13.93
CA THR A 86 -4.88 -0.09 -12.85
C THR A 86 -4.41 1.23 -12.23
N ARG A 87 -4.17 2.28 -13.02
CA ARG A 87 -3.85 3.62 -12.50
C ARG A 87 -4.96 4.20 -11.63
N ARG A 88 -6.23 4.05 -12.03
CA ARG A 88 -7.39 4.48 -11.23
C ARG A 88 -7.48 3.69 -9.92
N SER A 89 -7.38 2.37 -9.99
CA SER A 89 -7.38 1.51 -8.80
C SER A 89 -6.26 1.89 -7.82
N TYR A 90 -5.06 2.22 -8.32
CA TYR A 90 -3.97 2.69 -7.47
C TYR A 90 -4.28 4.03 -6.82
N ARG A 91 -4.84 4.97 -7.57
CA ARG A 91 -5.24 6.28 -7.04
C ARG A 91 -6.29 6.13 -5.93
N ASP A 92 -7.23 5.21 -6.09
CA ASP A 92 -8.24 4.91 -5.09
C ASP A 92 -7.63 4.26 -3.85
N LEU A 93 -6.70 3.32 -4.03
CA LEU A 93 -5.91 2.73 -2.95
C LEU A 93 -5.16 3.80 -2.15
N VAL A 94 -4.44 4.70 -2.82
CA VAL A 94 -3.71 5.82 -2.19
C VAL A 94 -4.68 6.73 -1.43
N SER A 95 -5.82 7.06 -2.02
CA SER A 95 -6.81 7.94 -1.41
C SER A 95 -7.45 7.30 -0.17
N HIS A 96 -7.75 6.00 -0.24
CA HIS A 96 -8.23 5.22 0.89
C HIS A 96 -7.17 5.13 2.01
N ALA A 97 -5.92 4.81 1.66
CA ALA A 97 -4.81 4.74 2.61
C ALA A 97 -4.61 6.08 3.34
N ARG A 98 -4.62 7.21 2.62
CA ARG A 98 -4.54 8.55 3.21
C ARG A 98 -5.68 8.82 4.20
N ARG A 99 -6.92 8.52 3.82
CA ARG A 99 -8.10 8.67 4.72
C ARG A 99 -7.93 7.84 5.99
N LYS A 100 -7.52 6.58 5.85
CA LYS A 100 -7.29 5.66 6.96
C LYS A 100 -6.17 6.16 7.89
N LEU A 101 -5.04 6.60 7.35
CA LEU A 101 -3.92 7.15 8.13
C LEU A 101 -4.33 8.42 8.88
N ASN A 102 -5.10 9.31 8.25
CA ASN A 102 -5.63 10.51 8.91
C ASN A 102 -6.59 10.15 10.06
N HIS A 103 -7.44 9.14 9.87
CA HIS A 103 -8.33 8.65 10.92
C HIS A 103 -7.53 8.08 12.10
N LEU A 104 -6.54 7.24 11.82
CA LEU A 104 -5.65 6.68 12.83
C LEU A 104 -4.88 7.76 13.60
N LYS A 105 -4.38 8.79 12.90
CA LYS A 105 -3.72 9.93 13.54
C LYS A 105 -4.64 10.61 14.56
N LYS A 106 -5.91 10.85 14.20
CA LYS A 106 -6.90 11.43 15.13
C LYS A 106 -7.14 10.51 16.32
N GLN A 107 -7.32 9.20 16.10
CA GLN A 107 -7.50 8.22 17.17
C GLN A 107 -6.31 8.15 18.13
N ILE A 108 -5.07 8.18 17.60
CA ILE A 108 -3.85 8.18 18.41
C ILE A 108 -3.79 9.40 19.32
N ILE A 109 -4.12 10.59 18.79
CA ILE A 109 -4.14 11.82 19.59
C ILE A 109 -5.12 11.69 20.76
N VAL A 110 -6.33 11.17 20.51
CA VAL A 110 -7.34 10.95 21.55
C VAL A 110 -6.86 9.93 22.57
N ARG A 111 -6.42 8.74 22.13
CA ARG A 111 -5.92 7.67 23.01
C ARG A 111 -4.74 8.11 23.88
N SER A 112 -3.86 8.95 23.36
CA SER A 112 -2.73 9.51 24.11
C SER A 112 -3.20 10.49 25.18
N LYS A 113 -4.18 11.35 24.88
CA LYS A 113 -4.79 12.24 25.87
C LYS A 113 -5.49 11.43 26.98
N ASP A 114 -6.30 10.44 26.62
CA ASP A 114 -6.98 9.58 27.59
C ASP A 114 -5.99 8.85 28.50
N ALA A 115 -4.87 8.37 27.94
CA ALA A 115 -3.82 7.74 28.73
C ALA A 115 -3.18 8.71 29.74
N MET A 116 -2.97 9.98 29.35
CA MET A 116 -2.47 11.01 30.26
C MET A 116 -3.47 11.36 31.35
N GLU A 117 -4.75 11.49 31.01
CA GLU A 117 -5.83 11.79 31.97
C GLU A 117 -6.00 10.67 32.99
N ASP A 118 -6.03 9.41 32.55
CA ASP A 118 -6.09 8.26 33.43
C ASP A 118 -4.87 8.17 34.36
N TYR A 119 -3.68 8.51 33.86
CA TYR A 119 -2.47 8.53 34.68
C TYR A 119 -2.54 9.64 35.76
N LYS A 120 -2.95 10.85 35.37
CA LYS A 120 -3.18 11.96 36.32
C LYS A 120 -4.19 11.56 37.39
N TYR A 121 -5.32 10.99 37.00
CA TYR A 121 -6.35 10.52 37.92
C TYR A 121 -5.81 9.46 38.89
N CYS A 122 -5.03 8.49 38.38
CA CYS A 122 -4.41 7.44 39.21
C CYS A 122 -3.47 8.01 40.26
N ILE A 123 -2.58 8.95 39.88
CA ILE A 123 -1.67 9.60 40.83
C ILE A 123 -2.45 10.43 41.87
N THR A 124 -3.42 11.23 41.43
CA THR A 124 -4.22 12.07 42.33
C THR A 124 -4.98 11.22 43.35
N ARG A 125 -5.61 10.13 42.91
CA ARG A 125 -6.31 9.18 43.79
C ARG A 125 -5.36 8.50 44.78
N ARG A 126 -4.12 8.20 44.35
CA ARG A 126 -3.09 7.63 45.22
C ARG A 126 -2.59 8.63 46.27
N ARG A 127 -2.54 9.94 45.95
CA ARG A 127 -2.15 11.00 46.89
C ARG A 127 -3.23 11.33 47.93
N LEU A 128 -4.49 11.03 47.62
CA LEU A 128 -5.64 11.21 48.51
C LEU A 128 -5.89 10.01 49.44
N ARG A 129 -5.11 8.93 49.29
CA ARG A 129 -5.09 7.75 50.15
C ARG A 129 -3.83 7.76 50.99
#